data_AF-A0A4U1CK75-F1
#
_entry.id   AF-A0A4U1CK75-F1
#
_cell.length_a   1.000
_cell.length_b   1.000
_cell.length_c   1.000
_cell.angle_alpha   90.00
_cell.angle_beta   90.00
_cell.angle_gamma   90.00
#
_symmetry.space_group_name_H-M   'P 1'
#
loop_
_entity.id
_entity.type
_entity.pdbx_description
1 polymer ?
#
loop_
_entity_poly.entity_id
_entity_poly.type
_entity_poly.pdbx_seq_one_letter_code
_entity_poly.pdbx_strand_id
1 'polypeptide(L)'
;MKKNKVIFWVATGIILLWEGIMPLGTMLFAPEYVNMGTKPLGYPDYFAYALIICKVLGVFAISYPKTPTRLKEWAYAGLTFSLIFAFISHACVDKNIGYMVMPLVVLGILAVSYVYSKKIQHNG
;
A
#
# COMPACT_ATOMS: atom_id res chain seq x y z
N MET A 1 5.44 17.49 -18.42
CA MET A 1 4.32 17.77 -17.48
C MET A 1 3.16 16.77 -17.62
N LYS A 2 2.47 16.66 -18.77
CA LYS A 2 1.34 15.72 -18.95
C LYS A 2 1.70 14.24 -18.73
N LYS A 3 2.81 13.76 -19.32
CA LYS A 3 3.30 12.38 -19.17
C LYS A 3 3.54 12.01 -17.69
N ASN A 4 4.24 12.86 -16.95
CA ASN A 4 4.52 12.65 -15.51
C ASN A 4 3.23 12.55 -14.69
N LYS A 5 2.24 13.39 -15.00
CA LYS A 5 0.92 13.37 -14.36
C LYS A 5 0.18 12.06 -14.62
N VAL A 6 0.21 11.56 -15.86
CA VAL A 6 -0.39 10.26 -16.21
C VAL A 6 0.30 9.13 -15.45
N ILE A 7 1.63 9.08 -15.44
CA ILE A 7 2.40 8.03 -14.74
C ILE A 7 2.08 8.03 -13.24
N PHE A 8 2.03 9.20 -12.61
CA PHE A 8 1.63 9.33 -11.20
C PHE A 8 0.23 8.75 -10.97
N TRP A 9 -0.78 9.22 -11.72
CA TRP A 9 -2.16 8.79 -11.48
C TRP A 9 -2.40 7.30 -11.78
N VAL A 10 -1.69 6.73 -12.76
CA VAL A 10 -1.73 5.28 -13.00
C VAL A 10 -1.13 4.52 -11.82
N ALA A 11 0.07 4.89 -11.36
CA ALA A 11 0.71 4.23 -10.22
C ALA A 11 -0.11 4.39 -8.93
N THR A 12 -0.56 5.60 -8.62
CA THR A 12 -1.41 5.89 -7.46
C THR A 12 -2.75 5.16 -7.55
N GLY A 13 -3.34 5.03 -8.75
CA GLY A 13 -4.57 4.26 -8.96
C GLY A 13 -4.39 2.78 -8.64
N ILE A 14 -3.26 2.18 -9.04
CA ILE A 14 -2.93 0.80 -8.71
C ILE A 14 -2.74 0.64 -7.19
N ILE A 15 -1.98 1.54 -6.55
CA ILE A 15 -1.80 1.52 -5.09
C ILE A 15 -3.15 1.67 -4.38
N LEU A 16 -4.03 2.53 -4.88
CA LEU A 16 -5.34 2.75 -4.29
C LEU A 16 -6.24 1.53 -4.38
N LEU A 17 -6.20 0.84 -5.51
CA LEU A 17 -6.93 -0.40 -5.69
C LEU A 17 -6.35 -1.51 -4.80
N TRP A 18 -5.04 -1.72 -4.84
CA TRP A 18 -4.38 -2.87 -4.23
C TRP A 18 -4.22 -2.77 -2.71
N GLU A 19 -3.79 -1.61 -2.20
CA GLU A 19 -3.56 -1.41 -0.77
C GLU A 19 -4.79 -0.83 -0.05
N GLY A 20 -5.71 -0.20 -0.78
CA GLY A 20 -6.89 0.45 -0.22
C GLY A 20 -8.19 -0.32 -0.45
N ILE A 21 -8.66 -0.34 -1.70
CA ILE A 21 -10.00 -0.84 -2.04
C ILE A 21 -10.12 -2.35 -1.81
N MET A 22 -9.18 -3.16 -2.30
CA MET A 22 -9.30 -4.62 -2.17
C MET A 22 -9.30 -5.08 -0.70
N PRO A 23 -8.36 -4.66 0.16
CA PRO A 23 -8.36 -5.09 1.56
C PRO A 23 -9.57 -4.56 2.34
N LEU A 24 -10.00 -3.33 2.07
CA LEU A 24 -11.23 -2.79 2.65
C LEU A 24 -12.47 -3.54 2.18
N GLY A 25 -12.52 -3.90 0.89
CA GLY A 25 -13.59 -4.70 0.30
C GLY A 25 -13.67 -6.09 0.94
N THR A 26 -12.52 -6.75 1.13
CA THR A 26 -12.45 -8.01 1.88
C THR A 26 -12.98 -7.83 3.30
N MET A 27 -12.58 -6.76 4.00
CA MET A 27 -13.07 -6.47 5.35
C MET A 27 -14.58 -6.28 5.45
N LEU A 28 -15.19 -5.60 4.46
CA LEU A 28 -16.61 -5.27 4.50
C LEU A 28 -17.52 -6.35 3.92
N PHE A 29 -17.06 -7.07 2.89
CA PHE A 29 -17.91 -7.96 2.10
C PHE A 29 -17.50 -9.43 2.15
N ALA A 30 -16.30 -9.76 2.63
CA ALA A 30 -15.82 -11.13 2.73
C ALA A 30 -14.91 -11.32 3.98
N PRO A 31 -15.45 -11.05 5.18
CA PRO A 31 -14.68 -10.97 6.43
C PRO A 31 -13.92 -12.27 6.75
N GLU A 32 -14.39 -13.42 6.27
CA GLU A 32 -13.74 -14.72 6.41
C GLU A 32 -12.33 -14.79 5.76
N TYR A 33 -12.04 -13.90 4.81
CA TYR A 33 -10.75 -13.84 4.12
C TYR A 33 -9.83 -12.72 4.60
N VAL A 34 -10.25 -11.90 5.57
CA VAL A 34 -9.47 -10.75 6.06
C VAL A 34 -8.10 -11.16 6.58
N ASN A 35 -8.04 -12.31 7.26
CA ASN A 35 -6.81 -12.80 7.88
C ASN A 35 -6.03 -13.77 6.98
N MET A 36 -6.43 -13.96 5.71
CA MET A 36 -5.81 -14.97 4.83
C MET A 36 -4.29 -14.77 4.69
N GLY A 37 -3.84 -13.52 4.57
CA GLY A 37 -2.42 -13.20 4.43
C GLY A 37 -1.63 -13.14 5.75
N THR A 38 -2.31 -12.99 6.89
CA THR A 38 -1.66 -12.75 8.20
C THR A 38 -1.73 -13.95 9.13
N LYS A 39 -2.75 -14.79 9.01
CA LYS A 39 -2.97 -15.97 9.84
C LYS A 39 -1.88 -17.04 9.66
N PRO A 40 -1.41 -17.38 8.43
CA PRO A 40 -0.28 -18.29 8.26
C PRO A 40 1.02 -17.79 8.89
N LEU A 41 1.14 -16.48 9.10
CA LEU A 41 2.28 -15.82 9.72
C LEU A 41 2.23 -15.83 11.26
N GLY A 42 1.13 -16.31 11.86
CA GLY A 42 0.93 -16.33 13.30
C GLY A 42 0.52 -14.99 13.91
N TYR A 43 0.12 -14.01 13.09
CA TYR A 43 -0.38 -12.74 13.61
C TYR A 43 -1.79 -12.88 14.23
N PRO A 44 -2.08 -12.18 15.33
CA PRO A 44 -3.40 -12.14 15.90
C PRO A 44 -4.38 -11.41 14.97
N ASP A 45 -5.67 -11.80 15.01
CA ASP A 45 -6.69 -11.30 14.07
C ASP A 45 -6.80 -9.76 14.06
N TYR A 46 -6.70 -9.10 15.21
CA TYR A 46 -6.77 -7.63 15.29
C TYR A 46 -5.72 -6.93 14.42
N PHE A 47 -4.57 -7.56 14.20
CA PHE A 47 -3.47 -6.99 13.42
C PHE A 47 -3.89 -6.76 11.97
N ALA A 48 -4.63 -7.70 11.37
CA ALA A 48 -5.10 -7.56 9.99
C ALA A 48 -6.05 -6.37 9.85
N TYR A 49 -7.03 -6.24 10.75
CA TYR A 49 -7.98 -5.13 10.74
C TYR A 49 -7.27 -3.78 10.92
N ALA A 50 -6.37 -3.69 11.91
CA ALA A 50 -5.60 -2.47 12.15
C ALA A 50 -4.74 -2.10 10.92
N LEU A 51 -4.08 -3.09 10.31
CA LEU A 51 -3.26 -2.90 9.13
C LEU A 51 -4.09 -2.40 7.94
N ILE A 52 -5.27 -2.97 7.69
CA ILE A 52 -6.18 -2.54 6.62
C ILE A 52 -6.60 -1.09 6.83
N ILE A 53 -7.02 -0.71 8.03
CA ILE A 53 -7.41 0.68 8.34
C ILE A 53 -6.24 1.64 8.09
N CYS A 54 -5.04 1.32 8.57
CA CYS A 54 -3.85 2.13 8.33
C CYS A 54 -3.51 2.25 6.84
N LYS A 55 -3.61 1.16 6.07
CA LYS A 55 -3.38 1.17 4.63
C LYS A 55 -4.38 2.07 3.90
N VAL A 56 -5.67 1.97 4.21
CA VAL A 56 -6.73 2.81 3.63
C VAL A 56 -6.46 4.29 3.90
N LEU A 57 -6.11 4.65 5.14
CA LEU A 57 -5.76 6.03 5.50
C LEU A 57 -4.54 6.53 4.73
N GLY A 58 -3.49 5.71 4.62
CA GLY A 58 -2.28 6.05 3.87
C GLY A 58 -2.54 6.25 2.38
N VAL A 59 -3.27 5.34 1.76
CA VAL A 59 -3.69 5.42 0.37
C VAL A 59 -4.53 6.67 0.10
N PHE A 60 -5.50 6.96 0.98
CA PHE A 60 -6.34 8.15 0.87
C PHE A 60 -5.52 9.44 0.98
N ALA A 61 -4.56 9.48 1.91
CA ALA A 61 -3.66 10.61 2.06
C ALA A 61 -2.82 10.86 0.78
N ILE A 62 -2.34 9.81 0.12
CA ILE A 62 -1.57 9.91 -1.14
C ILE A 62 -2.46 10.40 -2.29
N SER A 63 -3.65 9.84 -2.44
CA SER A 63 -4.53 10.10 -3.59
C SER A 63 -5.25 11.43 -3.51
N TYR A 64 -5.52 11.94 -2.30
CA TYR A 64 -6.22 13.20 -2.12
C TYR A 64 -5.30 14.40 -2.44
N PRO A 65 -5.63 15.24 -3.44
CA PRO A 65 -4.73 16.29 -3.91
C PRO A 65 -4.37 17.30 -2.83
N LYS A 66 -5.32 17.64 -1.96
CA LYS A 66 -5.19 18.66 -0.91
C LYS A 66 -4.54 18.17 0.37
N THR A 67 -4.11 16.91 0.45
CA THR A 67 -3.41 16.40 1.64
C THR A 67 -2.10 17.18 1.85
N PRO A 68 -1.80 17.64 3.09
CA PRO A 68 -0.54 18.32 3.40
C PRO A 68 0.68 17.47 3.04
N THR A 69 1.75 18.10 2.54
CA THR A 69 2.96 17.39 2.08
C THR A 69 3.57 16.48 3.15
N ARG A 70 3.63 16.94 4.41
CA ARG A 70 4.15 16.13 5.53
C ARG A 70 3.35 14.85 5.76
N LEU A 71 2.02 14.93 5.67
CA LEU A 71 1.15 13.78 5.84
C LEU A 71 1.25 12.80 4.67
N LYS A 72 1.46 13.31 3.43
CA LYS A 72 1.78 12.45 2.28
C LYS A 72 3.08 11.68 2.48
N GLU A 73 4.14 12.33 2.98
CA GLU A 73 5.41 11.65 3.26
C GLU A 73 5.23 10.57 4.34
N TRP A 74 4.43 10.82 5.38
CA TRP A 74 4.10 9.81 6.39
C TRP A 74 3.35 8.61 5.79
N ALA A 75 2.39 8.87 4.91
CA ALA A 75 1.67 7.80 4.21
C ALA A 75 2.59 6.96 3.32
N TYR A 76 3.49 7.60 2.56
CA TYR A 76 4.48 6.88 1.75
C TYR A 76 5.43 6.05 2.62
N ALA A 77 5.92 6.60 3.73
CA ALA A 77 6.79 5.87 4.66
C ALA A 77 6.07 4.67 5.30
N GLY A 78 4.83 4.87 5.78
CA GLY A 78 4.03 3.83 6.42
C GLY A 78 3.73 2.65 5.48
N LEU A 79 3.30 2.93 4.25
CA LEU A 79 3.08 1.87 3.24
C LEU A 79 4.39 1.19 2.84
N THR A 80 5.50 1.93 2.75
CA THR A 80 6.83 1.36 2.47
C THR A 80 7.24 0.34 3.53
N PHE A 81 7.19 0.70 4.80
CA PHE A 81 7.54 -0.22 5.89
C PHE A 81 6.58 -1.41 5.98
N SER A 82 5.28 -1.17 5.76
CA SER A 82 4.27 -2.23 5.70
C SER A 82 4.61 -3.29 4.64
N LEU A 83 4.98 -2.88 3.43
CA LEU A 83 5.35 -3.78 2.33
C LEU A 83 6.68 -4.50 2.58
N ILE A 84 7.67 -3.81 3.14
CA ILE A 84 8.95 -4.42 3.52
C ILE A 84 8.72 -5.50 4.59
N PHE A 85 7.95 -5.21 5.63
CA PHE A 85 7.66 -6.19 6.67
C PHE A 85 6.80 -7.33 6.15
N ALA A 86 5.84 -7.10 5.26
CA ALA A 86 5.11 -8.18 4.61
C ALA A 86 6.05 -9.15 3.88
N PHE A 87 7.01 -8.63 3.09
CA PHE A 87 8.03 -9.46 2.46
C PHE A 87 8.84 -10.25 3.49
N ILE A 88 9.36 -9.59 4.53
CA ILE A 88 10.18 -10.24 5.56
C ILE A 88 9.39 -11.34 6.27
N SER A 89 8.14 -11.09 6.63
CA SER A 89 7.31 -12.05 7.35
C SER A 89 7.04 -13.30 6.50
N HIS A 90 6.67 -13.14 5.23
CA HIS A 90 6.52 -14.29 4.32
C HIS A 90 7.86 -15.00 4.07
N ALA A 91 8.96 -14.26 3.91
CA ALA A 91 10.29 -14.86 3.70
C ALA A 91 10.76 -15.70 4.91
N CYS A 92 10.46 -15.25 6.12
CA CYS A 92 10.93 -15.88 7.35
C CYS A 92 10.01 -16.99 7.87
N VAL A 93 8.69 -16.86 7.69
CA VAL A 93 7.70 -17.75 8.34
C VAL A 93 7.18 -18.82 7.39
N ASP A 94 6.46 -18.44 6.33
CA ASP A 94 5.77 -19.40 5.45
C ASP A 94 6.55 -19.76 4.17
N LYS A 95 7.54 -18.94 3.79
CA LYS A 95 8.38 -19.06 2.59
C LYS A 95 7.58 -19.16 1.29
N ASN A 96 6.37 -18.61 1.26
CA ASN A 96 5.54 -18.61 0.07
C ASN A 96 6.04 -17.58 -0.94
N ILE A 97 6.61 -18.05 -2.05
CA ILE A 97 7.21 -17.19 -3.10
C ILE A 97 6.20 -16.16 -3.62
N GLY A 98 4.93 -16.54 -3.80
CA GLY A 98 3.89 -15.62 -4.27
C GLY A 98 3.66 -14.47 -3.29
N TYR A 99 3.54 -14.78 -2.00
CA TYR A 99 3.36 -13.76 -0.96
C TYR A 99 4.63 -12.98 -0.63
N MET A 100 5.81 -13.48 -0.99
CA MET A 100 7.06 -12.73 -0.92
C MET A 100 7.18 -11.72 -2.08
N VAL A 101 6.90 -12.14 -3.31
CA VAL A 101 7.13 -11.28 -4.49
C VAL A 101 6.10 -10.15 -4.58
N MET A 102 4.84 -10.42 -4.21
CA MET A 102 3.76 -9.43 -4.35
C MET A 102 4.03 -8.11 -3.61
N PRO A 103 4.43 -8.09 -2.32
CA PRO A 103 4.79 -6.84 -1.63
C PRO A 103 5.93 -6.07 -2.31
N LEU A 104 6.92 -6.75 -2.91
CA LEU A 104 8.03 -6.10 -3.61
C LEU A 104 7.57 -5.43 -4.92
N VAL A 105 6.67 -6.08 -5.66
CA VAL A 105 6.08 -5.49 -6.88
C VAL A 105 5.29 -4.23 -6.52
N VAL A 106 4.43 -4.31 -5.50
CA VAL A 106 3.63 -3.17 -5.03
C VAL A 106 4.53 -2.05 -4.49
N LEU A 107 5.62 -2.39 -3.80
CA LEU A 107 6.62 -1.43 -3.33
C LEU A 107 7.28 -0.68 -4.50
N GLY A 108 7.60 -1.38 -5.59
CA GLY A 108 8.09 -0.77 -6.82
C GLY A 108 7.10 0.26 -7.40
N ILE A 109 5.81 -0.08 -7.43
CA ILE A 109 4.75 0.82 -7.90
C ILE A 109 4.60 2.02 -6.96
N LEU A 110 4.69 1.81 -5.64
CA LEU A 110 4.65 2.89 -4.65
C LEU A 110 5.83 3.85 -4.83
N ALA A 111 7.03 3.32 -5.10
CA ALA A 111 8.21 4.12 -5.38
C ALA A 111 8.05 4.95 -6.68
N VAL A 112 7.46 4.39 -7.74
CA VAL A 112 7.10 5.14 -8.95
C VAL A 112 6.10 6.26 -8.60
N SER A 113 5.04 5.96 -7.86
CA SER A 113 4.06 6.96 -7.41
C SER A 113 4.75 8.11 -6.66
N TYR A 114 5.68 7.80 -5.76
CA TYR A 114 6.44 8.78 -4.99
C TYR A 114 7.31 9.69 -5.86
N VAL A 115 8.14 9.10 -6.72
CA VAL A 115 9.06 9.85 -7.59
C VAL A 115 8.29 10.79 -8.50
N TYR A 116 7.17 10.34 -9.08
CA TYR A 116 6.37 11.17 -9.97
C TYR A 116 5.50 12.19 -9.23
N SER A 117 5.08 11.92 -7.99
CA SER A 117 4.45 12.91 -7.10
C SER A 117 5.36 14.13 -6.91
N LYS A 118 6.63 13.91 -6.56
CA LYS A 118 7.62 15.01 -6.41
C LYS A 118 7.85 15.77 -7.71
N LYS A 119 7.94 15.07 -8.84
CA LYS A 119 8.08 15.72 -10.16
C LYS A 119 6.88 16.58 -10.55
N ILE A 120 5.67 16.28 -10.07
CA ILE A 120 4.48 17.11 -10.35
C ILE A 120 4.45 18.33 -9.42
N GLN A 121 4.85 18.19 -8.16
CA GLN A 121 4.88 19.29 -7.20
C GLN A 121 5.96 20.33 -7.48
N HIS A 122 7.11 19.91 -8.04
CA HIS A 122 8.22 20.83 -8.35
C HIS A 122 8.08 21.57 -9.70
N ASN A 123 7.27 21.04 -10.62
CA ASN A 123 7.05 21.62 -11.95
C ASN A 123 5.69 22.34 -12.07
N GLY A 124 5.06 22.66 -10.94
CA GLY A 124 3.75 23.30 -10.84
C GLY A 124 3.83 24.72 -10.32
#